data_AF-A0AAX3LVC9-F1
#
_entry.id   AF-A0AAX3LVC9-F1
#
_cell.length_a   1.000
_cell.length_b   1.000
_cell.length_c   1.000
_cell.angle_alpha   90.00
_cell.angle_beta   90.00
_cell.angle_gamma   90.00
#
_symmetry.space_group_name_H-M   'P 1'
#
loop_
_entity.id
_entity.type
_entity.pdbx_description
1 polymer ?
#
loop_
_entity_poly.entity_id
_entity_poly.type
_entity_poly.pdbx_seq_one_letter_code
_entity_poly.pdbx_strand_id
1 'polypeptide(L)'
;MEDKDIKLVKALIKGTEEKKIEWELVPFMNYSQFSEKQEFVEGAYYFVDVNYSRRIVIYKANTTFIDGFGEETEKTNIHLFFSETPLFKVSFKLSDYDLNRGGSAFLWSLYKLAQRSQSNADQLIDGLIKEYGSKEDDFPF
;
A
#
# COMPACT_ATOMS: atom_id res chain seq x y z
N MET A 1 23.35 29.49 10.84
CA MET A 1 23.49 28.17 10.20
C MET A 1 22.29 27.37 10.68
N GLU A 2 21.28 27.15 9.83
CA GLU A 2 20.08 26.42 10.26
C GLU A 2 20.47 24.95 10.50
N ASP A 3 20.05 24.40 11.64
CA ASP A 3 20.36 23.05 12.08
C ASP A 3 19.90 22.03 11.02
N LYS A 4 20.76 21.07 10.68
CA LYS A 4 20.45 20.04 9.68
C LYS A 4 19.22 19.24 10.10
N ASP A 5 19.02 19.06 11.41
CA ASP A 5 17.88 18.37 11.98
C ASP A 5 16.57 19.13 11.73
N ILE A 6 16.60 20.47 11.81
CA ILE A 6 15.43 21.32 11.53
C ILE A 6 15.06 21.25 10.05
N LYS A 7 16.04 21.21 9.14
CA LYS A 7 15.78 21.06 7.69
C LYS A 7 15.19 19.70 7.36
N LEU A 8 15.71 18.64 7.96
CA LEU A 8 15.21 17.28 7.81
C LEU A 8 13.75 17.17 8.27
N VAL A 9 13.44 17.66 9.47
CA VAL A 9 12.07 17.63 10.02
C VAL A 9 11.11 18.42 9.13
N LYS A 10 11.50 19.61 8.66
CA LYS A 10 10.67 20.41 7.74
C LYS A 10 10.42 19.71 6.40
N ALA A 11 11.41 19.00 5.85
CA ALA A 11 11.28 18.22 4.63
C ALA A 11 10.30 17.04 4.81
N LEU A 12 10.39 16.34 5.95
CA LEU A 12 9.47 15.25 6.30
C LEU A 12 8.03 15.74 6.49
N ILE A 13 7.84 16.86 7.19
CA ILE A 13 6.52 17.49 7.37
C ILE A 13 5.94 17.90 6.01
N LYS A 14 6.70 18.64 5.20
CA LYS A 14 6.25 19.09 3.87
C LYS A 14 5.91 17.95 2.92
N GLY A 15 6.67 16.85 2.99
CA GLY A 15 6.33 15.64 2.25
C GLY A 15 4.92 15.19 2.63
N THR A 16 4.63 15.13 3.92
CA THR A 16 3.40 14.52 4.48
C THR A 16 2.16 15.41 4.57
N GLU A 17 2.24 16.68 4.18
CA GLU A 17 1.15 17.66 4.30
C GLU A 17 0.01 17.46 3.29
N GLU A 18 -1.20 17.74 3.78
CA GLU A 18 -2.52 17.26 3.36
C GLU A 18 -2.83 17.23 1.85
N LYS A 19 -2.92 16.00 1.32
CA LYS A 19 -3.79 15.66 0.18
C LYS A 19 -4.81 14.64 0.65
N LYS A 20 -6.09 14.88 0.36
CA LYS A 20 -7.14 13.86 0.52
C LYS A 20 -6.86 12.76 -0.51
N ILE A 21 -6.67 11.54 -0.02
CA ILE A 21 -6.43 10.38 -0.88
C ILE A 21 -7.76 10.05 -1.57
N GLU A 22 -7.79 10.20 -2.89
CA GLU A 22 -8.96 9.86 -3.69
C GLU A 22 -8.83 8.43 -4.18
N TRP A 23 -9.82 7.60 -3.82
CA TRP A 23 -9.93 6.22 -4.26
C TRP A 23 -11.00 6.14 -5.34
N GLU A 24 -10.68 5.46 -6.44
CA GLU A 24 -11.59 5.23 -7.56
C GLU A 24 -12.05 3.77 -7.58
N LEU A 25 -13.24 3.52 -8.13
CA LEU A 25 -13.73 2.16 -8.34
C LEU A 25 -12.95 1.48 -9.46
N VAL A 26 -12.52 0.24 -9.21
CA VAL A 26 -11.93 -0.60 -10.25
C VAL A 26 -13.04 -1.11 -11.17
N PRO A 27 -12.93 -0.98 -12.50
CA PRO A 27 -13.91 -1.55 -13.41
C PRO A 27 -13.99 -3.08 -13.26
N PHE A 28 -15.21 -3.64 -13.21
CA PHE A 28 -15.43 -5.08 -12.98
C PHE A 28 -14.64 -5.98 -13.95
N MET A 29 -14.48 -5.53 -15.21
CA MET A 29 -13.73 -6.24 -16.25
C MET A 29 -12.25 -6.48 -15.90
N ASN A 30 -11.71 -5.73 -14.92
CA ASN A 30 -10.33 -5.87 -14.47
C ASN A 30 -10.19 -6.82 -13.28
N TYR A 31 -11.27 -7.32 -12.68
CA TYR A 31 -11.22 -8.14 -11.46
C TYR A 31 -10.39 -9.41 -11.67
N SER A 32 -10.53 -10.03 -12.85
CA SER A 32 -9.76 -11.22 -13.22
C SER A 32 -8.24 -11.01 -13.31
N GLN A 33 -7.76 -9.76 -13.28
CA GLN A 33 -6.32 -9.46 -13.28
C GLN A 33 -5.70 -9.57 -11.88
N PHE A 34 -6.52 -9.63 -10.82
CA PHE A 34 -6.05 -9.59 -9.44
C PHE A 34 -6.79 -10.48 -8.44
N SER A 35 -8.00 -10.93 -8.74
CA SER A 35 -8.73 -11.87 -7.90
C SER A 35 -8.20 -13.29 -8.08
N GLU A 36 -8.21 -14.08 -7.02
CA GLU A 36 -7.91 -15.51 -7.11
C GLU A 36 -9.07 -16.31 -7.71
N LYS A 37 -8.76 -17.53 -8.12
CA LYS A 37 -9.81 -18.49 -8.51
C LYS A 37 -10.64 -18.79 -7.25
N GLN A 38 -11.97 -18.75 -7.37
CA GLN A 38 -12.95 -18.97 -6.29
C GLN A 38 -13.19 -17.78 -5.35
N GLU A 39 -12.58 -16.61 -5.61
CA GLU A 39 -12.92 -15.38 -4.91
C GLU A 39 -14.12 -14.68 -5.57
N PHE A 40 -15.14 -14.34 -4.77
CA PHE A 40 -16.19 -13.41 -5.15
C PHE A 40 -15.83 -12.01 -4.65
N VAL A 41 -15.53 -11.10 -5.57
CA VAL A 41 -15.16 -9.71 -5.23
C VAL A 41 -16.42 -8.85 -5.12
N GLU A 42 -16.74 -8.40 -3.91
CA GLU A 42 -17.89 -7.50 -3.66
C GLU A 42 -17.64 -6.07 -4.17
N GLY A 43 -16.38 -5.64 -4.17
CA GLY A 43 -15.98 -4.31 -4.62
C GLY A 43 -14.47 -4.11 -4.51
N ALA A 44 -13.90 -3.41 -5.49
CA ALA A 44 -12.48 -3.08 -5.53
C ALA A 44 -12.29 -1.59 -5.79
N TYR A 45 -11.35 -0.99 -5.06
CA TYR A 45 -10.99 0.42 -5.15
C TYR A 45 -9.50 0.55 -5.38
N TYR A 46 -9.10 1.56 -6.16
CA TYR A 46 -7.70 1.83 -6.41
C TYR A 46 -7.34 3.30 -6.19
N PHE A 47 -6.08 3.51 -5.86
CA PHE A 47 -5.42 4.81 -5.78
C PHE A 47 -4.16 4.73 -6.62
N VAL A 48 -3.89 5.79 -7.39
CA VAL A 48 -2.63 5.94 -8.16
C VAL A 48 -1.76 6.95 -7.44
N ASP A 49 -0.50 6.60 -7.24
CA ASP A 49 0.45 7.49 -6.59
C ASP A 49 0.67 8.79 -7.37
N VAL A 50 1.18 9.81 -6.68
CA VAL A 50 1.42 11.15 -7.27
C VAL A 50 2.34 11.12 -8.50
N ASN A 51 3.17 10.09 -8.64
CA ASN A 51 4.11 9.93 -9.73
C ASN A 51 3.57 9.06 -10.88
N TYR A 52 2.33 8.56 -10.79
CA TYR A 52 1.74 7.64 -11.76
C TYR A 52 2.63 6.45 -12.07
N SER A 53 3.34 5.96 -11.06
CA SER A 53 4.29 4.85 -11.15
C SER A 53 3.72 3.58 -10.55
N ARG A 54 2.83 3.72 -9.55
CA ARG A 54 2.27 2.61 -8.79
C ARG A 54 0.80 2.85 -8.52
N ARG A 55 0.06 1.76 -8.54
CA ARG A 55 -1.33 1.71 -8.15
C ARG A 55 -1.47 0.79 -6.95
N ILE A 56 -2.15 1.29 -5.94
CA ILE A 56 -2.56 0.54 -4.76
C ILE A 56 -4.02 0.15 -4.97
N VAL A 57 -4.36 -1.12 -4.78
CA VAL A 57 -5.73 -1.61 -4.93
C VAL A 57 -6.14 -2.34 -3.67
N ILE A 58 -7.32 -2.02 -3.15
CA ILE A 58 -7.98 -2.71 -2.05
C ILE A 58 -9.26 -3.34 -2.55
N TYR A 59 -9.50 -4.60 -2.18
CA TYR A 59 -10.77 -5.24 -2.48
C TYR A 59 -11.19 -6.19 -1.36
N LYS A 60 -12.51 -6.32 -1.18
CA LYS A 60 -13.10 -7.31 -0.30
C LYS A 60 -13.53 -8.51 -1.15
N ALA A 61 -13.10 -9.70 -0.74
CA ALA A 61 -13.48 -10.93 -1.39
C ALA A 61 -13.99 -11.97 -0.39
N ASN A 62 -15.00 -12.73 -0.80
CA ASN A 62 -15.45 -13.91 -0.08
C ASN A 62 -14.96 -15.15 -0.82
N THR A 63 -14.43 -16.10 -0.07
CA THR A 63 -14.00 -17.41 -0.57
C THR A 63 -14.80 -18.47 0.14
N THR A 64 -15.44 -19.33 -0.64
CA THR A 64 -16.16 -20.50 -0.11
C THR A 64 -15.30 -21.74 -0.28
N PHE A 65 -15.10 -22.50 0.79
CA PHE A 65 -14.38 -23.76 0.77
C PHE A 65 -15.12 -24.84 1.56
N ILE A 66 -14.85 -26.09 1.23
CA ILE A 66 -15.34 -27.26 1.98
C ILE A 66 -14.28 -27.61 3.01
N ASP A 67 -14.66 -27.65 4.28
CA ASP A 67 -13.75 -27.99 5.37
C ASP A 67 -13.49 -29.50 5.48
N GLY A 68 -12.69 -29.90 6.49
CA GLY A 68 -12.37 -31.31 6.72
C GLY A 68 -13.55 -32.19 7.15
N PHE A 69 -14.70 -31.60 7.47
CA PHE A 69 -15.93 -32.28 7.86
C PHE A 69 -16.96 -32.32 6.72
N GLY A 70 -16.64 -31.72 5.57
CA GLY A 70 -17.56 -31.64 4.43
C GLY A 70 -18.55 -30.48 4.52
N GLU A 71 -18.35 -29.55 5.45
CA GLU A 71 -19.20 -28.36 5.61
C GLU A 71 -18.72 -27.22 4.72
N GLU A 72 -19.67 -26.51 4.11
CA GLU A 72 -19.39 -25.32 3.33
C GLU A 72 -19.12 -24.15 4.30
N THR A 73 -17.90 -23.64 4.25
CA THR A 73 -17.47 -22.50 5.06
C THR A 73 -17.17 -21.31 4.16
N GLU A 74 -17.72 -20.15 4.52
CA GLU A 74 -17.41 -18.87 3.87
C GLU A 74 -16.37 -18.11 4.69
N LYS A 75 -15.34 -17.58 4.00
CA LYS A 75 -14.35 -16.68 4.58
C LYS A 75 -14.31 -15.39 3.80
N THR A 76 -14.64 -14.30 4.46
CA THR A 76 -14.39 -12.95 3.98
C THR A 76 -12.95 -12.55 4.27
N ASN A 77 -12.24 -12.08 3.25
CA ASN A 77 -10.91 -11.50 3.39
C ASN A 77 -10.89 -10.10 2.76
N ILE A 78 -10.04 -9.23 3.31
CA ILE A 78 -9.68 -7.96 2.67
C ILE A 78 -8.28 -8.14 2.07
N HIS A 79 -8.16 -7.82 0.79
CA HIS A 79 -6.91 -7.88 0.05
C HIS A 79 -6.41 -6.49 -0.29
N LEU A 80 -5.10 -6.31 -0.18
CA LEU A 80 -4.35 -5.16 -0.66
C LEU A 80 -3.32 -5.66 -1.66
N PHE A 81 -3.22 -5.03 -2.83
CA PHE A 81 -2.11 -5.30 -3.72
C PHE A 81 -1.55 -4.04 -4.37
N PHE A 82 -0.30 -4.17 -4.82
CA PHE A 82 0.39 -3.16 -5.61
C PHE A 82 0.51 -3.64 -7.04
N SER A 83 0.35 -2.70 -7.98
CA SER A 83 0.51 -2.93 -9.41
C SER A 83 1.23 -1.75 -10.05
N GLU A 84 2.00 -2.02 -11.10
CA GLU A 84 2.57 -0.97 -11.93
C GLU A 84 1.50 -0.46 -12.91
N THR A 85 1.44 0.86 -13.08
CA THR A 85 0.55 1.45 -14.07
C THR A 85 1.00 1.11 -15.49
N PRO A 86 0.08 0.84 -16.44
CA PRO A 86 -1.38 1.03 -16.32
C PRO A 86 -2.18 -0.21 -15.88
N LEU A 87 -1.53 -1.36 -15.64
CA LEU A 87 -2.19 -2.65 -15.47
C LEU A 87 -2.77 -2.83 -14.06
N PHE A 88 -3.78 -3.71 -13.91
CA PHE A 88 -4.28 -4.15 -12.60
C PHE A 88 -3.65 -5.48 -12.17
N LYS A 89 -2.57 -5.89 -12.84
CA LYS A 89 -1.87 -7.14 -12.55
C LYS A 89 -1.22 -7.07 -11.18
N VAL A 90 -1.53 -8.04 -10.32
CA VAL A 90 -0.92 -8.16 -9.00
C VAL A 90 0.58 -8.35 -9.12
N SER A 91 1.35 -7.46 -8.48
CA SER A 91 2.79 -7.63 -8.26
C SER A 91 3.07 -8.20 -6.86
N PHE A 92 2.30 -7.74 -5.86
CA PHE A 92 2.42 -8.19 -4.48
C PHE A 92 1.07 -8.05 -3.79
N LYS A 93 0.61 -9.08 -3.07
CA LYS A 93 -0.70 -9.13 -2.39
C LYS A 93 -0.53 -9.40 -0.89
N LEU A 94 -1.27 -8.68 -0.07
CA LEU A 94 -1.43 -8.87 1.37
C LEU A 94 -2.90 -9.14 1.67
N SER A 95 -3.18 -10.12 2.51
CA SER A 95 -4.49 -10.39 3.09
C SER A 95 -4.60 -9.87 4.52
N ASP A 96 -5.81 -9.79 5.05
CA ASP A 96 -6.07 -9.51 6.45
C ASP A 96 -5.43 -10.53 7.41
N TYR A 97 -5.31 -11.79 6.98
CA TYR A 97 -4.59 -12.85 7.68
C TYR A 97 -3.10 -12.52 7.82
N ASP A 98 -2.47 -12.01 6.76
CA ASP A 98 -1.05 -11.65 6.76
C ASP A 98 -0.72 -10.51 7.73
N LEU A 99 -1.73 -9.71 8.11
CA LEU A 99 -1.58 -8.51 8.93
C LEU A 99 -2.12 -8.67 10.37
N ASN A 100 -2.42 -9.90 10.80
CA ASN A 100 -2.74 -10.35 12.16
C ASN A 100 -3.56 -9.40 13.08
N ARG A 101 -4.80 -9.83 13.36
CA ARG A 101 -5.78 -9.30 14.35
C ARG A 101 -6.23 -7.85 14.16
N GLY A 102 -7.09 -7.67 13.17
CA GLY A 102 -8.09 -6.59 13.14
C GLY A 102 -8.04 -5.79 11.84
N GLY A 103 -9.14 -5.82 11.08
CA GLY A 103 -9.27 -5.02 9.85
C GLY A 103 -8.97 -3.53 10.06
N SER A 104 -9.11 -3.01 11.28
CA SER A 104 -8.74 -1.62 11.63
C SER A 104 -7.23 -1.34 11.53
N ALA A 105 -6.37 -2.26 11.98
CA ALA A 105 -4.90 -2.09 11.91
C ALA A 105 -4.41 -2.17 10.46
N PHE A 106 -5.01 -3.06 9.67
CA PHE A 106 -4.79 -3.16 8.22
C PHE A 106 -5.16 -1.85 7.52
N LEU A 107 -6.38 -1.35 7.72
CA LEU A 107 -6.88 -0.12 7.09
C LEU A 107 -6.04 1.10 7.48
N TRP A 108 -5.60 1.18 8.73
CA TRP A 108 -4.71 2.25 9.18
C TRP A 108 -3.33 2.19 8.51
N SER A 109 -2.75 1.00 8.40
CA SER A 109 -1.46 0.80 7.74
C SER A 109 -1.54 1.15 6.25
N LEU A 110 -2.63 0.76 5.58
CA LEU A 110 -2.92 1.15 4.21
C LEU A 110 -3.04 2.67 4.07
N TYR A 111 -3.82 3.32 4.92
CA TYR A 111 -3.96 4.77 4.91
C TYR A 111 -2.60 5.47 5.03
N LYS A 112 -1.73 4.99 5.92
CA LYS A 112 -0.37 5.51 6.08
C LYS A 112 0.50 5.28 4.85
N LEU A 113 0.44 4.11 4.23
CA LEU A 113 1.18 3.81 3.00
C LEU A 113 0.74 4.72 1.84
N ALA A 114 -0.58 4.83 1.63
CA ALA A 114 -1.13 5.69 0.58
C ALA A 114 -0.82 7.17 0.85
N GLN A 115 -0.89 7.62 2.11
CA GLN A 115 -0.49 8.97 2.51
C GLN A 115 0.97 9.22 2.15
N ARG A 116 1.89 8.34 2.57
CA ARG A 116 3.34 8.44 2.26
C ARG A 116 3.61 8.47 0.76
N SER A 117 2.93 7.62 -0.01
CA SER A 117 3.05 7.55 -1.45
C SER A 117 2.57 8.85 -2.12
N GLN A 118 1.43 9.39 -1.72
CA GLN A 118 0.87 10.65 -2.23
C GLN A 118 1.72 11.87 -1.88
N SER A 119 2.38 11.77 -0.73
CA SER A 119 3.30 12.75 -0.14
C SER A 119 4.67 12.78 -0.80
N ASN A 120 4.94 11.84 -1.71
CA ASN A 120 6.27 11.57 -2.24
C ASN A 120 7.32 11.34 -1.13
N ALA A 121 6.88 10.89 0.04
CA ALA A 121 7.71 10.79 1.24
C ALA A 121 8.83 9.77 1.06
N ASP A 122 8.59 8.69 0.31
CA ASP A 122 9.60 7.67 0.06
C ASP A 122 10.74 8.20 -0.83
N GLN A 123 10.44 8.95 -1.90
CA GLN A 123 11.48 9.60 -2.70
C GLN A 123 12.24 10.66 -1.90
N LEU A 124 11.53 11.38 -1.03
CA LEU A 124 12.14 12.35 -0.12
C LEU A 124 13.10 11.64 0.85
N ILE A 125 12.70 10.52 1.45
CA ILE A 125 13.56 9.70 2.31
C ILE A 125 14.77 9.19 1.53
N ASP A 126 14.59 8.65 0.32
CA ASP A 126 15.71 8.18 -0.51
C ASP A 126 16.68 9.31 -0.88
N GLY A 127 16.16 10.50 -1.17
CA GLY A 127 16.95 11.70 -1.42
C GLY A 127 17.75 12.12 -0.19
N LEU A 128 17.12 12.10 0.99
CA LEU A 128 17.75 12.42 2.27
C LEU A 128 18.81 11.38 2.65
N ILE A 129 18.56 10.08 2.45
CA ILE A 129 19.56 9.03 2.68
C ILE A 129 20.76 9.25 1.75
N LYS A 130 20.56 9.66 0.49
CA LYS A 130 21.68 9.99 -0.41
C LYS A 130 22.42 11.26 0.01
N GLU A 131 21.71 12.29 0.46
CA GLU A 131 22.30 13.57 0.85
C GLU A 131 23.04 13.50 2.20
N TYR A 132 22.54 12.68 3.13
CA TYR A 132 23.04 12.61 4.51
C TYR A 132 23.65 11.26 4.89
N GLY A 133 23.40 10.19 4.13
CA GLY A 133 23.98 8.87 4.33
C GLY A 133 25.28 8.63 3.55
N SER A 134 25.66 9.53 2.63
CA SER A 134 26.98 9.52 1.99
C SER A 134 28.03 10.25 2.84
N LYS A 135 28.39 9.64 3.96
CA LYS A 135 29.71 9.74 4.57
C LYS A 135 30.10 8.37 5.15
N GLU A 136 30.34 7.41 4.24
CA GLU A 136 31.40 6.43 4.48
C GLU A 136 32.72 7.19 4.33
N ASP A 137 33.17 7.86 5.39
CA ASP A 137 34.56 8.23 5.65
C ASP A 137 34.60 8.67 7.13
N ASP A 138 35.42 7.96 7.91
CA ASP A 138 35.70 8.12 9.36
C ASP A 138 34.81 7.36 10.36
N PHE A 139 34.71 6.03 10.21
CA PHE A 139 34.73 5.15 11.39
C PHE A 139 36.15 4.60 11.57
N PRO A 140 36.95 5.10 12.53
CA PRO A 140 38.19 4.42 12.90
C PRO A 140 37.81 3.18 13.73
N PHE A 141 38.26 2.02 13.27
CA PHE A 141 38.31 0.79 14.06
C PHE A 141 39.17 0.97 15.31
#